data_AF-A0A2V7AJW8-F1
#
_entry.id   AF-A0A2V7AJW8-F1
#
_cell.length_a   1.000
_cell.length_b   1.000
_cell.length_c   1.000
_cell.angle_alpha   90.00
_cell.angle_beta   90.00
_cell.angle_gamma   90.00
#
_symmetry.space_group_name_H-M   'P 1'
#
loop_
_entity.id
_entity.type
_entity.pdbx_description
1 polymer ?
#
loop_
_entity_poly.entity_id
_entity_poly.type
_entity_poly.pdbx_seq_one_letter_code
_entity_poly.pdbx_strand_id
1 'polypeptide(L)' 'ILFDYVRRSMPMDRPLSMTADEVYAVSAYILNLNGLVPADAVLDQATLPKVQMPNRDNFVLDDRPDTRAVRCMRDCR' A
#
# COMPACT_ATOMS: atom_id res chain seq x y z
N ILE A 1 -1.25 -2.95 -1.37
CA ILE A 1 -0.09 -2.79 -0.46
C ILE A 1 -0.31 -3.53 0.86
N LEU A 2 -1.39 -3.28 1.62
CA LEU A 2 -1.65 -3.93 2.92
C LEU A 2 -1.55 -5.46 2.89
N PHE A 3 -2.38 -6.14 2.08
CA PHE A 3 -2.42 -7.61 2.01
C PHE A 3 -1.06 -8.23 1.67
N ASP A 4 -0.39 -7.68 0.66
CA ASP A 4 0.90 -8.21 0.20
C ASP A 4 1.97 -8.08 1.28
N TYR A 5 2.03 -6.92 1.94
CA TYR A 5 3.00 -6.67 3.01
C TYR A 5 2.74 -7.58 4.22
N VAL A 6 1.48 -7.72 4.65
CA VAL A 6 1.11 -8.63 5.75
C VAL A 6 1.49 -10.07 5.39
N ARG A 7 1.17 -10.53 4.17
CA ARG A 7 1.51 -11.88 3.72
C ARG A 7 3.02 -12.14 3.70
N ARG A 8 3.79 -11.20 3.16
CA ARG A 8 5.22 -11.41 2.86
C ARG A 8 6.16 -11.06 4.00
N SER A 9 5.74 -10.18 4.90
CA SER A 9 6.63 -9.58 5.89
C SER A 9 6.14 -9.70 7.33
N MET A 10 4.90 -10.16 7.56
CA MET A 10 4.36 -10.35 8.90
C MET A 10 4.08 -11.84 9.21
N PRO A 11 4.10 -12.21 10.51
CA PRO A 11 4.73 -11.47 11.60
C PRO A 11 6.25 -11.36 11.39
N MET A 12 6.88 -10.35 12.01
CA MET A 12 8.26 -9.95 11.70
C MET A 12 9.31 -11.06 11.96
N ASP A 13 9.06 -11.90 12.96
CA ASP A 13 9.90 -13.05 13.34
C ASP A 13 9.63 -14.29 12.48
N ARG A 14 8.49 -14.33 11.75
CA ARG A 14 8.04 -15.49 10.99
C ARG A 14 7.24 -15.09 9.73
N PRO A 15 7.87 -14.41 8.75
CA PRO A 15 7.20 -14.02 7.51
C PRO A 15 6.68 -15.22 6.73
N LEU A 16 5.65 -15.02 5.88
CA LEU A 16 5.02 -16.07 5.06
C LEU A 16 4.38 -17.23 5.83
N SER A 17 4.21 -17.10 7.15
CA SER A 17 3.67 -18.18 7.97
C SER A 17 2.14 -18.21 8.10
N MET A 18 1.47 -17.17 7.61
CA MET A 18 0.00 -17.10 7.61
C MET A 18 -0.56 -17.64 6.29
N THR A 19 -1.69 -18.33 6.40
CA THR A 19 -2.54 -18.74 5.28
C THR A 19 -3.21 -17.52 4.62
N ALA A 20 -3.80 -17.71 3.44
CA ALA A 20 -4.50 -16.61 2.75
C ALA A 20 -5.68 -16.07 3.57
N ASP A 21 -6.46 -16.97 4.19
CA ASP A 21 -7.63 -16.61 4.99
C ASP A 21 -7.23 -15.83 6.25
N GLU A 22 -6.15 -16.21 6.92
CA GLU A 22 -5.60 -15.45 8.05
C GLU A 22 -5.15 -14.05 7.63
N VAL A 23 -4.52 -13.90 6.47
CA VAL A 23 -4.12 -12.58 5.95
C VAL A 23 -5.35 -11.72 5.64
N TYR A 24 -6.41 -12.29 5.06
CA TYR A 24 -7.67 -11.56 4.84
C TYR A 24 -8.33 -11.15 6.16
N ALA A 25 -8.39 -12.04 7.15
CA ALA A 25 -8.96 -11.77 8.46
C ALA A 25 -8.20 -10.64 9.20
N VAL A 26 -6.86 -10.70 9.22
CA VAL A 26 -6.02 -9.64 9.80
C VAL A 26 -6.18 -8.33 9.04
N SER A 27 -6.29 -8.37 7.71
CA SER A 27 -6.53 -7.17 6.90
C SER A 27 -7.89 -6.55 7.23
N ALA A 28 -8.94 -7.35 7.36
CA ALA A 28 -10.28 -6.91 7.75
C ALA A 28 -10.27 -6.24 9.13
N TYR A 29 -9.59 -6.86 10.09
CA TYR A 29 -9.43 -6.32 11.43
C TYR A 29 -8.72 -4.95 11.43
N ILE A 30 -7.59 -4.82 10.72
CA ILE A 30 -6.86 -3.55 10.62
C ILE A 30 -7.73 -2.47 9.98
N LEU A 31 -8.46 -2.80 8.91
CA LEU A 31 -9.36 -1.86 8.24
C LEU A 31 -10.52 -1.43 9.15
N ASN A 32 -11.07 -2.35 9.96
CA ASN A 32 -12.11 -2.05 10.92
C ASN A 32 -11.61 -1.12 12.04
N LEU A 33 -10.42 -1.36 12.58
CA LEU A 33 -9.80 -0.47 13.56
C LEU A 33 -9.63 0.97 13.05
N ASN A 34 -9.51 1.14 11.72
CA ASN A 34 -9.41 2.44 11.06
C ASN A 34 -10.78 2.97 10.58
N GLY A 35 -11.89 2.32 10.92
CA GLY A 35 -13.24 2.74 10.54
C GLY A 35 -13.56 2.60 9.04
N LEU A 36 -12.77 1.83 8.29
CA LEU A 36 -12.92 1.69 6.84
C LEU A 36 -13.90 0.59 6.44
N VAL A 37 -14.16 -0.37 7.34
CA VAL A 37 -15.14 -1.45 7.16
C VAL A 37 -15.86 -1.73 8.48
N PRO A 38 -17.11 -2.23 8.45
CA PRO A 38 -17.83 -2.61 9.67
C PRO A 38 -17.21 -3.82 10.37
N ALA A 39 -17.60 -4.07 11.63
CA ALA A 39 -16.99 -5.11 12.47
C ALA A 39 -17.27 -6.55 12.00
N ASP A 40 -18.34 -6.74 11.23
CA ASP A 40 -18.77 -8.00 10.63
C ASP A 40 -18.33 -8.15 9.16
N ALA A 41 -17.47 -7.25 8.67
CA ALA A 41 -16.98 -7.30 7.30
C ALA A 41 -16.16 -8.57 7.03
N VAL A 42 -16.55 -9.31 5.99
CA VAL A 42 -15.80 -10.46 5.47
C VAL A 42 -15.01 -10.03 4.24
N LEU A 43 -13.68 -10.14 4.32
CA LEU A 43 -12.78 -9.81 3.21
C LEU A 43 -12.28 -11.06 2.50
N ASP A 44 -12.24 -10.98 1.17
CA ASP A 44 -11.73 -12.01 0.26
C ASP A 44 -11.11 -11.35 -0.99
N GLN A 45 -10.76 -12.16 -1.99
CA GLN A 45 -10.17 -11.70 -3.25
C GLN A 45 -11.07 -10.69 -3.99
N ALA A 46 -12.40 -10.80 -3.84
CA ALA A 46 -13.37 -10.00 -4.55
C ALA A 46 -13.80 -8.75 -3.76
N THR A 47 -13.80 -8.80 -2.43
CA THR A 47 -14.26 -7.70 -1.57
C THR A 47 -13.12 -6.78 -1.12
N LEU A 48 -11.92 -7.30 -0.83
CA LEU A 48 -10.78 -6.48 -0.39
C LEU A 48 -10.40 -5.38 -1.41
N PRO A 49 -10.31 -5.64 -2.73
CA PRO A 49 -9.96 -4.61 -3.72
C PRO A 49 -10.99 -3.48 -3.84
N LYS A 50 -12.21 -3.67 -3.32
CA LYS A 50 -13.28 -2.66 -3.36
C LYS A 50 -13.15 -1.62 -2.26
N VAL A 51 -12.35 -1.89 -1.22
CA VAL A 51 -12.11 -0.93 -0.13
C VAL A 51 -11.31 0.26 -0.65
N GLN A 52 -11.89 1.46 -0.56
CA GLN A 52 -11.23 2.69 -0.97
C GLN A 52 -10.47 3.31 0.20
N MET A 53 -9.14 3.39 0.08
CA MET A 53 -8.32 4.07 1.08
C MET A 53 -8.49 5.59 0.98
N PRO A 54 -8.63 6.32 2.11
CA PRO A 54 -8.86 7.77 2.07
C PRO A 54 -7.78 8.57 1.34
N ASN A 55 -6.52 8.10 1.40
CA ASN A 55 -5.38 8.76 0.75
C ASN A 55 -5.11 8.27 -0.69
N ARG A 56 -6.07 7.60 -1.34
CA ARG A 56 -5.88 6.96 -2.66
C ARG A 56 -5.34 7.93 -3.72
N ASP A 57 -5.85 9.15 -3.76
CA ASP A 57 -5.58 10.12 -4.82
C ASP A 57 -4.56 11.20 -4.43
N ASN A 58 -3.96 11.10 -3.24
CA ASN A 58 -3.01 12.10 -2.72
C ASN A 58 -1.54 11.77 -3.03
N PHE A 59 -1.28 10.85 -3.95
CA PHE A 59 0.08 10.54 -4.40
C PHE A 59 0.38 11.34 -5.66
N VAL A 60 1.46 12.13 -5.63
CA VAL A 60 1.97 12.88 -6.78
C VAL A 60 3.17 12.17 -7.37
N LEU A 61 3.23 12.11 -8.70
CA LEU A 61 4.42 11.65 -9.41
C LEU A 61 5.54 12.66 -9.20
N ASP A 62 6.75 12.15 -8.98
CA ASP A 62 7.94 12.99 -8.93
C ASP A 62 8.20 13.58 -10.31
N ASP A 63 8.08 14.89 -10.43
CA ASP A 63 8.32 15.66 -11.65
C ASP A 63 9.73 16.26 -11.72
N ARG A 64 10.56 15.99 -10.70
CA ARG A 64 11.93 16.49 -10.65
C ARG A 64 12.78 15.77 -11.72
N PRO A 65 13.74 16.48 -12.35
CA PRO A 65 14.65 15.87 -13.30
C PRO A 65 15.65 14.94 -12.59
N ASP A 66 16.04 13.85 -13.26
CA ASP A 66 17.05 12.88 -12.77
C ASP A 66 18.34 13.56 -12.30
N THR A 67 18.72 14.65 -12.97
CA THR A 67 19.83 15.52 -12.56
C THR A 67 19.47 16.98 -12.72
N ARG A 68 20.11 17.85 -11.93
CA ARG A 68 20.01 19.32 -12.08
C ARG A 68 20.92 19.87 -13.20
N ALA A 69 21.51 19.00 -14.02
CA ALA A 69 22.47 19.39 -15.04
C ALA A 69 21.76 20.02 -16.24
N VAL A 70 21.60 21.34 -16.21
CA VAL A 70 21.21 22.11 -17.40
C VAL A 70 22.47 22.35 -18.22
N ARG A 71 22.55 21.80 -19.44
CA ARG A 71 23.66 22.10 -20.34
C ARG A 71 23.65 23.59 -20.66
N CYS A 72 24.78 24.25 -20.48
CA CYS A 72 24.98 25.59 -21.03
C CYS A 72 25.09 25.46 -22.56
N MET A 73 24.27 26.21 -23.30
CA MET A 73 24.19 26.13 -24.76
C MET A 73 24.82 27.34 -25.47
N ARG A 74 25.13 28.43 -24.75
CA ARG A 74 25.73 29.67 -25.28
C ARG A 74 26.59 30.34 -24.21
N ASP A 75 27.74 30.88 -24.63
CA ASP A 75 28.66 31.70 -23.81
C ASP A 75 29.07 31.08 -22.45
N CYS A 76 29.42 29.79 -22.48
CA CYS A 76 29.81 29.02 -21.30
C CYS A 76 31.26 29.34 -20.90
N ARG A 77 31.53 29.46 -19.59
CA ARG A 77 32.88 29.64 -19.02
C ARG A 77 33.57 28.31 -18.73
#